data_AF-A0AAV4BAT7-F1
#
_entry.id   AF-A0AAV4BAT7-F1
#
_cell.length_a   1.000
_cell.length_b   1.000
_cell.length_c   1.000
_cell.angle_alpha   90.00
_cell.angle_beta   90.00
_cell.angle_gamma   90.00
#
_symmetry.space_group_name_H-M   'P 1'
#
loop_
_entity.id
_entity.type
_entity.pdbx_description
1 polymer ?
#
loop_
_entity_poly.entity_id
_entity_poly.type
_entity_poly.pdbx_seq_one_letter_code
_entity_poly.pdbx_strand_id
1 'polypeptide(L)'
;MGDDCYVHLESGVKLWKVLHCKSMNERAGLKDDYRVAIDSNEENKGVGVLKEWADCTKSMTSAKGHVRHCLTTDTGSALYHTCCALLDVSKVLLSTNINVRYDFVLLGFFQQDDLETHFGHFRMAAGCDFYITVQDVFSTHSIDVAKL
;
A
#
# COMPACT_ATOMS: atom_id res chain seq x y z
N MET A 1 -25.88 -11.46 11.78
CA MET A 1 -24.43 -11.45 11.50
C MET A 1 -24.15 -12.69 10.66
N GLY A 2 -24.44 -12.56 9.38
CA GLY A 2 -24.42 -13.65 8.41
C GLY A 2 -24.38 -13.00 7.05
N ASP A 3 -23.31 -12.25 6.80
CA ASP A 3 -23.00 -11.69 5.50
C ASP A 3 -21.68 -12.31 5.07
N ASP A 4 -21.75 -13.09 4.00
CA ASP A 4 -20.62 -13.67 3.31
C ASP A 4 -19.57 -12.57 3.04
N CYS A 5 -18.30 -12.84 3.38
CA CYS A 5 -17.19 -11.93 3.11
C CYS A 5 -16.96 -11.81 1.59
N TYR A 6 -17.64 -10.86 0.96
CA TYR A 6 -17.40 -10.45 -0.42
C TYR A 6 -16.55 -9.18 -0.46
N VAL A 7 -15.82 -8.98 -1.57
CA VAL A 7 -15.15 -7.70 -1.82
C VAL A 7 -16.23 -6.65 -2.09
N HIS A 8 -16.60 -5.91 -1.04
CA HIS A 8 -17.43 -4.72 -1.18
C HIS A 8 -16.57 -3.58 -1.70
N LEU A 9 -17.00 -2.95 -2.80
CA LEU A 9 -16.23 -1.89 -3.45
C LEU A 9 -15.90 -0.74 -2.47
N GLU A 10 -16.83 -0.43 -1.57
CA GLU A 10 -16.62 0.55 -0.50
C GLU A 10 -15.53 0.15 0.49
N SER A 11 -15.49 -1.11 0.94
CA SER A 11 -14.43 -1.57 1.85
C SER A 11 -13.08 -1.61 1.15
N GLY A 12 -13.06 -1.94 -0.15
CA GLY A 12 -11.85 -1.93 -0.98
C GLY A 12 -11.29 -0.53 -1.16
N VAL A 13 -12.17 0.45 -1.38
CA VAL A 13 -11.78 1.87 -1.45
C VAL A 13 -11.24 2.37 -0.12
N LYS A 14 -11.83 1.96 1.02
CA LYS A 14 -11.29 2.31 2.36
C LYS A 14 -9.88 1.77 2.56
N LEU A 15 -9.66 0.49 2.21
CA LEU A 15 -8.33 -0.11 2.26
C LEU A 15 -7.34 0.64 1.38
N TRP A 16 -7.70 0.92 0.12
CA TRP A 16 -6.84 1.66 -0.80
C TRP A 16 -6.46 3.04 -0.25
N LYS A 17 -7.40 3.78 0.35
CA LYS A 17 -7.15 5.09 0.96
C LYS A 17 -6.14 5.02 2.12
N VAL A 18 -6.25 3.98 2.96
CA VAL A 18 -5.32 3.75 4.07
C VAL A 18 -3.93 3.43 3.55
N LEU A 19 -3.84 2.51 2.58
CA LEU A 19 -2.57 2.09 1.98
C LEU A 19 -1.88 3.22 1.20
N HIS A 20 -2.63 4.18 0.67
CA HIS A 20 -2.10 5.27 -0.17
C HIS A 20 -1.94 6.60 0.57
N CYS A 21 -2.03 6.62 1.90
CA CYS A 21 -1.80 7.85 2.68
C CYS A 21 -0.32 8.24 2.64
N LYS A 22 0.01 9.38 2.01
CA LYS A 22 1.37 9.90 1.81
C LYS A 22 1.64 11.19 2.61
N SER A 23 0.68 11.70 3.37
CA SER A 23 0.88 12.84 4.27
C SER A 23 -0.06 12.81 5.48
N MET A 24 0.46 13.26 6.63
CA MET A 24 -0.30 13.39 7.88
C MET A 24 -1.53 14.30 7.73
N ASN A 25 -1.45 15.29 6.84
CA ASN A 25 -2.49 16.28 6.66
C ASN A 25 -3.56 15.87 5.65
N GLU A 26 -3.43 14.72 4.96
CA GLU A 26 -4.42 14.28 3.97
C GLU A 26 -5.82 14.16 4.58
N ARG A 27 -5.94 13.59 5.79
CA ARG A 27 -7.21 13.50 6.51
C ARG A 27 -7.86 14.87 6.67
N ALA A 28 -7.12 15.87 7.16
CA ALA A 28 -7.65 17.20 7.43
C ALA A 28 -7.95 17.97 6.13
N GLY A 29 -7.06 17.88 5.15
CA GLY A 29 -7.20 18.57 3.87
C GLY A 29 -8.34 18.03 3.00
N LEU A 30 -8.49 16.70 2.94
CA LEU A 30 -9.50 16.03 2.11
C LEU A 30 -10.79 15.70 2.86
N LYS A 31 -10.83 15.95 4.18
CA LYS A 31 -11.94 15.56 5.08
C LYS A 31 -12.28 14.07 4.95
N ASP A 32 -11.25 13.23 4.83
CA ASP A 32 -11.38 11.79 4.61
C ASP A 32 -10.78 11.01 5.77
N ASP A 33 -11.65 10.38 6.56
CA ASP A 33 -11.28 9.64 7.77
C ASP A 33 -10.45 8.38 7.50
N TYR A 34 -10.36 7.92 6.25
CA TYR A 34 -9.59 6.73 5.87
C TYR A 34 -8.26 7.07 5.19
N ARG A 35 -7.94 8.36 4.98
CA ARG A 35 -6.61 8.83 4.56
C ARG A 35 -5.80 9.26 5.78
N VAL A 36 -5.57 8.30 6.67
CA VAL A 36 -4.98 8.54 8.00
C VAL A 36 -3.63 7.86 8.11
N ALA A 37 -2.65 8.56 8.69
CA ALA A 37 -1.38 7.97 9.08
C ALA A 37 -1.60 6.97 10.22
N ILE A 38 -0.81 5.90 10.26
CA ILE A 38 -0.85 4.97 11.40
C ILE A 38 -0.07 5.61 12.56
N ASP A 39 -0.73 5.80 13.69
CA ASP A 39 -0.13 6.38 14.90
C ASP A 39 -0.30 5.40 16.09
N SER A 40 0.18 5.80 17.27
CA SER A 40 0.07 4.98 18.47
C SER A 40 -1.35 4.94 19.08
N ASN A 41 -2.36 5.53 18.44
CA ASN A 41 -3.73 5.52 18.94
C ASN A 41 -4.39 4.15 18.65
N GLU A 42 -4.93 3.51 19.67
CA GLU A 42 -5.63 2.23 19.54
C GLU A 42 -6.91 2.34 18.67
N GLU A 43 -7.52 3.52 18.61
CA GLU A 43 -8.71 3.81 17.80
C GLU A 43 -8.36 4.24 16.36
N ASN A 44 -7.10 4.10 15.93
CA ASN A 44 -6.69 4.47 14.59
C ASN A 44 -7.49 3.68 13.53
N LYS A 45 -8.28 4.41 12.72
CA LYS A 45 -9.14 3.82 11.69
C LYS A 45 -8.37 3.01 10.64
N GLY A 46 -7.13 3.41 10.32
CA GLY A 46 -6.26 2.67 9.42
C GLY A 46 -5.88 1.30 9.97
N VAL A 47 -5.55 1.23 11.27
CA VAL A 47 -5.30 -0.05 11.96
C VAL A 47 -6.53 -0.95 11.94
N GLY A 48 -7.72 -0.38 12.18
CA GLY A 48 -8.99 -1.11 12.10
C GLY A 48 -9.24 -1.73 10.73
N VAL A 49 -9.07 -0.93 9.66
CA VAL A 49 -9.23 -1.39 8.27
C VAL A 49 -8.24 -2.50 7.93
N LEU A 50 -6.97 -2.38 8.31
CA LEU A 50 -5.97 -3.43 8.04
C LEU A 50 -6.29 -4.75 8.75
N LYS A 51 -6.77 -4.71 9.99
CA LYS A 51 -7.18 -5.91 10.74
C LYS A 51 -8.40 -6.57 10.10
N GLU A 52 -9.42 -5.79 9.78
CA GLU A 52 -10.63 -6.27 9.10
C GLU A 52 -10.28 -6.99 7.80
N TRP A 53 -9.42 -6.39 6.97
CA TRP A 53 -8.99 -7.01 5.71
C TRP A 53 -8.10 -8.25 5.90
N ALA A 54 -7.23 -8.27 6.92
CA ALA A 54 -6.47 -9.47 7.25
C ALA A 54 -7.39 -10.64 7.67
N ASP A 55 -8.47 -10.39 8.39
CA ASP A 55 -9.41 -11.44 8.80
C ASP A 55 -10.30 -11.88 7.63
N CYS A 56 -10.83 -10.92 6.86
CA CYS A 56 -11.73 -11.16 5.75
C CYS A 56 -11.07 -11.83 4.54
N THR A 57 -9.76 -11.64 4.32
CA THR A 57 -9.04 -12.31 3.21
C THR A 57 -9.08 -13.83 3.31
N LYS A 58 -9.09 -14.40 4.52
CA LYS A 58 -9.16 -15.85 4.73
C LYS A 58 -10.52 -16.43 4.34
N SER A 59 -11.61 -15.74 4.68
CA SER A 59 -12.96 -16.16 4.29
C SER A 59 -13.24 -15.93 2.79
N MET A 60 -12.61 -14.93 2.16
CA MET A 60 -12.75 -14.63 0.72
C MET A 60 -12.09 -15.64 -0.22
N THR A 61 -11.09 -16.41 0.23
CA THR A 61 -10.35 -17.35 -0.66
C THR A 61 -10.99 -18.74 -0.75
N SER A 62 -11.99 -19.03 0.08
CA SER A 62 -12.53 -20.39 0.27
C SER A 62 -13.96 -20.61 -0.27
N ALA A 63 -14.57 -19.61 -0.90
CA ALA A 63 -15.95 -19.70 -1.38
C ALA A 63 -16.07 -20.53 -2.67
N LYS A 64 -16.36 -21.83 -2.52
CA LYS A 64 -16.85 -22.69 -3.61
C LYS A 64 -18.24 -22.22 -4.05
N GLY A 65 -18.31 -21.31 -5.02
CA GLY A 65 -19.59 -20.96 -5.67
C GLY A 65 -19.67 -19.57 -6.29
N HIS A 66 -18.92 -18.58 -5.77
CA HIS A 66 -19.05 -17.17 -6.18
C HIS A 66 -17.71 -16.52 -6.55
N VAL A 67 -17.04 -17.11 -7.55
CA VAL A 67 -15.70 -16.70 -8.05
C VAL A 67 -15.63 -15.21 -8.44
N ARG A 68 -16.74 -14.59 -8.86
CA ARG A 68 -16.76 -13.19 -9.36
C ARG A 68 -16.59 -12.12 -8.29
N HIS A 69 -16.73 -12.44 -7.00
CA HIS A 69 -16.65 -11.48 -5.89
C HIS A 69 -15.62 -11.87 -4.83
N CYS A 70 -14.77 -12.84 -5.17
CA CYS A 70 -13.76 -13.43 -4.30
C CYS A 70 -12.36 -13.15 -4.85
N LEU A 71 -11.38 -13.06 -3.95
CA LEU A 71 -9.98 -12.99 -4.33
C LEU A 71 -9.51 -14.37 -4.78
N THR A 72 -8.55 -14.42 -5.71
CA THR A 72 -7.80 -15.67 -5.94
C THR A 72 -7.05 -16.05 -4.67
N THR A 73 -6.69 -17.33 -4.53
CA THR A 73 -5.91 -17.80 -3.38
C THR A 73 -4.63 -17.01 -3.21
N ASP A 74 -3.90 -16.75 -4.30
CA ASP A 74 -2.64 -16.00 -4.26
C ASP A 74 -2.86 -14.54 -3.88
N THR A 75 -3.85 -13.85 -4.48
CA THR A 75 -4.15 -12.45 -4.14
C THR A 75 -4.64 -12.31 -2.70
N GLY A 76 -5.49 -13.23 -2.23
CA GLY A 76 -5.95 -13.23 -0.85
C GLY A 76 -4.82 -13.47 0.15
N SER A 77 -3.91 -14.41 -0.15
CA SER A 77 -2.71 -14.66 0.65
C SER A 77 -1.77 -13.46 0.66
N ALA A 78 -1.48 -12.88 -0.50
CA ALA A 78 -0.65 -11.68 -0.61
C ALA A 78 -1.25 -10.50 0.18
N LEU A 79 -2.56 -10.29 0.09
CA LEU A 79 -3.24 -9.20 0.80
C LEU A 79 -3.24 -9.43 2.32
N TYR A 80 -3.47 -10.68 2.77
CA TYR A 80 -3.34 -11.06 4.17
C TYR A 80 -1.95 -10.70 4.72
N HIS A 81 -0.90 -11.20 4.05
CA HIS A 81 0.48 -10.96 4.47
C HIS A 81 0.85 -9.48 4.42
N THR A 82 0.36 -8.74 3.42
CA THR A 82 0.56 -7.29 3.31
C THR A 82 -0.05 -6.57 4.50
N CYS A 83 -1.31 -6.85 4.84
CA CYS A 83 -1.98 -6.21 5.98
C CYS A 83 -1.27 -6.52 7.31
N CYS A 84 -0.93 -7.79 7.55
CA CYS A 84 -0.21 -8.20 8.75
C CYS A 84 1.19 -7.55 8.84
N ALA A 85 1.96 -7.57 7.75
CA ALA A 85 3.30 -6.99 7.73
C ALA A 85 3.28 -5.48 7.98
N LEU A 86 2.35 -4.74 7.37
CA LEU A 86 2.23 -3.30 7.59
C LEU A 86 1.82 -2.98 9.04
N LEU A 87 0.94 -3.79 9.65
CA LEU A 87 0.60 -3.65 11.07
C LEU A 87 1.83 -3.88 11.96
N ASP A 88 2.59 -4.93 11.72
CA ASP A 88 3.73 -5.28 12.57
C ASP A 88 4.90 -4.32 12.39
N VAL A 89 5.22 -3.92 11.16
CA VAL A 89 6.21 -2.86 10.88
C VAL A 89 5.79 -1.55 11.55
N SER A 90 4.52 -1.17 11.45
CA SER A 90 4.04 0.06 12.09
C SER A 90 4.18 -0.01 13.62
N LYS A 91 3.83 -1.13 14.25
CA LYS A 91 4.04 -1.33 15.70
C LYS A 91 5.49 -1.19 16.07
N VAL A 92 6.41 -1.80 15.32
CA VAL A 92 7.86 -1.69 15.58
C VAL A 92 8.29 -0.22 15.45
N LEU A 93 7.99 0.46 14.35
CA LEU A 93 8.38 1.86 14.14
C LEU A 93 7.84 2.81 15.24
N LEU A 94 6.63 2.55 15.75
CA LEU A 94 6.01 3.36 16.79
C LEU A 94 6.45 3.00 18.22
N SER A 95 6.89 1.76 18.46
CA SER A 95 7.21 1.24 19.80
C SER A 95 8.70 1.22 20.14
N THR A 96 9.59 1.18 19.14
CA THR A 96 10.99 0.85 19.43
C THR A 96 11.76 2.06 19.99
N ASN A 97 12.56 1.81 21.03
CA ASN A 97 13.72 2.62 21.43
C ASN A 97 14.88 2.52 20.42
N ILE A 98 14.57 2.54 19.11
CA ILE A 98 15.57 2.95 18.13
C ILE A 98 15.86 4.42 18.45
N ASN A 99 17.07 4.92 18.20
CA ASN A 99 17.45 6.31 18.50
C ASN A 99 16.53 7.39 17.86
N VAL A 100 15.52 6.96 17.10
CA VAL A 100 14.44 7.76 16.54
C VAL A 100 13.12 7.05 16.88
N ARG A 101 12.26 7.70 17.66
CA ARG A 101 10.86 7.31 17.84
C ARG A 101 10.03 8.05 16.78
N TYR A 102 9.25 7.30 16.00
CA TYR A 102 8.33 7.89 15.03
C TYR A 102 6.98 8.17 15.69
N ASP A 103 6.38 9.32 15.41
CA ASP A 103 5.03 9.67 15.90
C ASP A 103 3.93 9.04 15.06
N PHE A 104 4.22 8.78 13.78
CA PHE A 104 3.30 8.20 12.81
C PHE A 104 4.05 7.45 11.70
N VAL A 105 3.31 6.62 10.96
CA VAL A 105 3.78 5.84 9.81
C VAL A 105 2.84 6.09 8.64
N LEU A 106 3.40 6.46 7.50
CA LEU A 106 2.67 6.71 6.25
C LEU A 106 2.79 5.50 5.34
N LEU A 107 1.70 4.75 5.18
CA LEU A 107 1.73 3.48 4.47
C LEU A 107 1.98 3.63 2.96
N GLY A 108 1.67 4.81 2.39
CA GLY A 108 1.85 5.10 0.96
C GLY A 108 3.31 5.08 0.50
N PHE A 109 4.29 5.05 1.41
CA PHE A 109 5.71 4.94 1.09
C PHE A 109 6.24 3.50 1.04
N PHE A 110 5.44 2.49 1.41
CA PHE A 110 5.83 1.08 1.27
C PHE A 110 5.51 0.52 -0.13
N GLN A 111 5.05 1.36 -1.05
CA GLN A 111 4.66 0.99 -2.42
C GLN A 111 5.83 1.16 -3.39
N GLN A 112 5.76 0.51 -4.55
CA GLN A 112 6.78 0.59 -5.59
C GLN A 112 6.52 1.72 -6.62
N ASP A 113 5.53 2.59 -6.39
CA ASP A 113 5.14 3.70 -7.29
C ASP A 113 6.34 4.56 -7.75
N ASP A 114 7.25 4.89 -6.83
CA ASP A 114 8.42 5.72 -7.13
C ASP A 114 9.39 5.01 -8.09
N LEU A 115 9.55 3.69 -7.90
CA LEU A 115 10.34 2.85 -8.79
C LEU A 115 9.68 2.76 -10.18
N GLU A 116 8.36 2.57 -10.24
CA GLU A 116 7.61 2.56 -11.50
C GLU A 116 7.71 3.90 -12.24
N THR A 117 7.67 5.00 -11.51
CA THR A 117 7.86 6.36 -12.04
C THR A 117 9.25 6.50 -12.64
N HIS A 118 10.29 6.00 -11.96
CA HIS A 118 11.67 6.04 -12.45
C HIS A 118 11.85 5.19 -13.72
N PHE A 119 11.25 4.00 -13.78
CA PHE A 119 11.22 3.22 -15.02
C PHE A 119 10.43 3.90 -16.14
N GLY A 120 9.36 4.64 -15.80
CA GLY A 120 8.66 5.51 -16.75
C GLY A 120 9.57 6.60 -17.32
N HIS A 121 10.41 7.21 -16.49
CA HIS A 121 11.40 8.19 -16.91
C HIS A 121 12.40 7.60 -17.92
N PHE A 122 12.94 6.42 -17.65
CA PHE A 122 13.86 5.75 -18.58
C PHE A 122 13.21 5.46 -19.93
N ARG A 123 11.95 4.99 -19.93
CA ARG A 123 11.19 4.78 -21.18
C ARG A 123 11.01 6.08 -21.95
N MET A 124 10.66 7.18 -21.28
CA MET A 124 10.52 8.48 -21.93
C MET A 124 11.83 8.98 -22.53
N ALA A 125 12.96 8.81 -21.82
CA ALA A 125 14.28 9.17 -22.32
C ALA A 125 14.69 8.37 -23.57
N ALA A 126 14.22 7.12 -23.68
CA ALA A 126 14.40 6.25 -24.84
C ALA A 126 13.34 6.45 -25.94
N GLY A 127 12.68 7.62 -26.00
CA GLY A 127 11.67 7.91 -27.03
C GLY A 127 10.31 7.25 -26.79
N CYS A 128 9.97 7.01 -25.52
CA CYS A 128 8.75 6.32 -25.09
C CYS A 128 8.65 4.86 -25.55
N ASP A 129 9.79 4.19 -25.75
CA ASP A 129 9.80 2.75 -26.01
C ASP A 129 9.40 1.97 -24.75
N PHE A 130 8.57 0.95 -24.94
CA PHE A 130 8.20 0.03 -23.88
C PHE A 130 9.36 -0.92 -23.53
N TYR A 131 10.12 -1.34 -24.54
CA TYR A 131 11.22 -2.29 -24.40
C TYR A 131 12.56 -1.56 -24.46
N ILE A 132 12.93 -0.94 -23.34
CA ILE A 132 14.23 -0.29 -23.21
C ILE A 132 15.33 -1.31 -22.91
N THR A 133 16.53 -1.04 -23.41
CA THR A 133 17.71 -1.86 -23.10
C THR A 133 18.32 -1.45 -21.77
N VAL A 134 19.13 -2.34 -21.20
CA VAL A 134 19.96 -2.02 -20.02
C VAL A 134 20.88 -0.83 -20.30
N GLN A 135 21.35 -0.68 -21.55
CA GLN A 135 22.19 0.44 -21.94
C GLN A 135 21.45 1.78 -21.91
N ASP A 136 20.17 1.80 -22.29
CA ASP A 136 19.33 3.01 -22.22
C ASP A 136 19.10 3.46 -20.78
N VAL A 137 18.88 2.50 -19.88
CA VAL A 137 18.76 2.74 -18.43
C VAL A 137 20.04 3.36 -17.89
N PHE A 138 21.20 2.75 -18.14
CA PHE A 138 22.49 3.28 -17.66
C PHE A 138 22.83 4.65 -18.24
N SER A 139 22.54 4.86 -19.53
CA SER A 139 22.79 6.14 -20.20
C SER A 139 21.96 7.25 -19.59
N THR A 140 20.66 7.01 -19.37
CA THR A 140 19.76 7.98 -18.74
C THR A 140 20.15 8.25 -17.29
N HIS A 141 20.41 7.20 -16.51
CA HIS A 141 20.83 7.35 -15.12
C HIS A 141 22.13 8.14 -14.97
N SER A 142 23.11 7.91 -15.86
CA SER A 142 24.37 8.67 -15.86
C SER A 142 24.16 10.16 -16.13
N ILE A 143 23.21 10.51 -17.01
CA ILE A 143 22.83 11.90 -17.30
C ILE A 143 22.17 12.54 -16.08
N ASP A 144 21.31 11.82 -15.36
CA ASP A 144 20.62 12.34 -14.17
C ASP A 144 21.60 12.61 -13.03
N VAL A 145 22.55 11.71 -12.79
CA VAL A 145 23.62 11.89 -11.80
C VAL A 145 24.49 13.10 -12.13
N ALA A 146 24.77 13.36 -13.40
CA ALA A 146 25.58 14.50 -13.82
C ALA A 146 24.88 15.87 -13.66
N LYS A 147 23.56 15.89 -13.44
CA LYS A 147 22.76 17.12 -13.22
C LYS A 147 22.60 17.50 -11.75
N LEU A 148 22.94 16.60 -10.82
CA LEU A 148 22.90 16.81 -9.37
C LEU A 148 24.19 17.49 -8.89
#